data_AF-A0A6A6B1T6-F1
#
_entry.id   AF-A0A6A6B1T6-F1
#
_cell.length_a   1.000
_cell.length_b   1.000
_cell.length_c   1.000
_cell.angle_alpha   90.00
_cell.angle_beta   90.00
_cell.angle_gamma   90.00
#
_symmetry.space_group_name_H-M   'P 1'
#
loop_
_entity.id
_entity.type
_entity.pdbx_description
1 polymer ?
#
loop_
_entity_poly.entity_id
_entity_poly.type
_entity_poly.pdbx_seq_one_letter_code
_entity_poly.pdbx_strand_id
1 'polypeptide(L)'
;SRKLPLARNHGEDQDYYHECQLSLLVTGVDEWFWTGYCLVDTYYGSEEEWSTYFEGDDSSEPATGGASTLQYPIWNPREYFLAVLARRMAQATLEWRVLVTAFKERMEDYEDDSLLAFVDDTSLTRTKQLMLAVSSIRRFRDSLARTISAWDTFGQQKILHLETTGSHALRQKWEEYIESVRSNISELKSLHLILSQKLDLFNSMRDGLVNASSLKESADSTRQGVDIGILTRMTVLYLPLSLATSAFSIAMVSDDVSWIWYGVVIVSITLLTLFAAANPRALDFIFYLPRNIQQGTTKMFAMLRDKYRTRFSS
;
A
#
# COMPACT_ATOMS: atom_id res chain seq x y z
N SER A 1 10.10 3.18 -15.40
CA SER A 1 10.42 4.05 -14.26
C SER A 1 9.36 3.91 -13.17
N ARG A 2 9.74 4.05 -11.88
CA ARG A 2 8.78 4.10 -10.76
C ARG A 2 8.98 5.41 -10.01
N LYS A 3 7.89 6.06 -9.60
CA LYS A 3 7.94 7.31 -8.83
C LYS A 3 8.52 7.05 -7.45
N LEU A 4 9.46 7.89 -7.02
CA LEU A 4 9.92 7.86 -5.64
C LEU A 4 8.81 8.44 -4.73
N PRO A 5 8.35 7.71 -3.69
CA PRO A 5 7.30 8.20 -2.78
C PRO A 5 7.70 9.45 -2.00
N LEU A 6 6.72 10.04 -1.31
CA LEU A 6 6.91 11.19 -0.40
C LEU A 6 7.55 12.40 -1.12
N ALA A 7 6.87 12.97 -2.11
CA ALA A 7 7.36 14.17 -2.77
C ALA A 7 7.37 15.34 -1.78
N ARG A 8 8.46 16.13 -1.77
CA ARG A 8 8.68 17.25 -0.85
C ARG A 8 7.65 18.37 -0.99
N ASN A 9 7.20 18.65 -2.22
CA ASN A 9 6.24 19.70 -2.52
C ASN A 9 5.33 19.32 -3.71
N HIS A 10 4.11 19.86 -3.75
CA HIS A 10 3.14 19.68 -4.85
C HIS A 10 3.55 20.31 -6.20
N GLY A 11 4.75 20.90 -6.30
CA GLY A 11 5.26 21.55 -7.51
C GLY A 11 6.75 21.34 -7.79
N GLU A 12 7.44 20.45 -7.06
CA GLU A 12 8.82 20.05 -7.37
C GLU A 12 8.86 18.93 -8.41
N ASP A 13 9.98 18.85 -9.13
CA ASP A 13 10.24 17.81 -10.12
C ASP A 13 10.10 16.41 -9.50
N GLN A 14 9.34 15.56 -10.19
CA GLN A 14 9.05 14.21 -9.71
C GLN A 14 10.29 13.33 -9.91
N ASP A 15 10.95 12.95 -8.82
CA ASP A 15 12.01 11.94 -8.92
C ASP A 15 11.45 10.55 -9.26
N TYR A 16 12.21 9.84 -10.10
CA TYR A 16 11.98 8.46 -10.48
C TYR A 16 13.20 7.61 -10.13
N TYR A 17 12.94 6.34 -9.85
CA TYR A 17 13.97 5.32 -9.75
C TYR A 17 13.69 4.21 -10.76
N HIS A 18 14.77 3.56 -11.18
CA HIS A 18 14.77 2.53 -12.21
C HIS A 18 15.41 1.27 -11.65
N GLU A 19 14.92 0.13 -12.13
CA GLU A 19 15.63 -1.13 -11.93
C GLU A 19 16.70 -1.20 -13.02
N CYS A 20 17.95 -1.46 -12.62
CA CYS A 20 19.08 -1.64 -13.52
C CYS A 20 19.68 -3.02 -13.27
N GLN A 21 20.11 -3.67 -14.35
CA GLN A 21 20.82 -4.94 -14.28
C GLN A 21 22.16 -4.85 -15.02
N LEU A 22 23.20 -5.41 -14.42
CA LEU A 22 24.51 -5.59 -15.02
C LEU A 22 24.88 -7.06 -14.96
N SER A 23 25.35 -7.61 -16.09
CA SER A 23 25.85 -8.98 -16.18
C SER A 23 27.21 -8.99 -16.86
N LEU A 24 28.20 -9.59 -16.19
CA LEU A 24 29.55 -9.79 -16.72
C LEU A 24 29.85 -11.29 -16.77
N LEU A 25 30.31 -11.76 -17.93
CA LEU A 25 30.81 -13.11 -18.12
C LEU A 25 32.21 -13.04 -18.73
N VAL A 26 33.19 -13.64 -18.07
CA VAL A 26 34.54 -13.82 -18.61
C VAL A 26 34.77 -15.32 -18.78
N THR A 27 35.10 -15.75 -20.00
CA THR A 27 35.28 -17.17 -20.33
C THR A 27 36.45 -17.35 -21.29
N GLY A 28 37.18 -18.46 -21.19
CA GLY A 28 38.34 -18.71 -22.02
C GLY A 28 38.97 -20.07 -21.75
N VAL A 29 39.86 -20.49 -22.64
CA VAL A 29 40.65 -21.71 -22.46
C VAL A 29 41.82 -21.45 -21.52
N ASP A 30 42.43 -20.27 -21.62
CA ASP A 30 43.55 -19.84 -20.81
C ASP A 30 43.60 -18.30 -20.66
N GLU A 31 44.70 -17.77 -20.11
CA GLU A 31 44.90 -16.34 -19.87
C GLU A 31 45.21 -15.52 -21.14
N TRP A 32 45.47 -16.18 -22.26
CA TRP A 32 45.80 -15.56 -23.54
C TRP A 32 44.61 -15.58 -24.51
N PHE A 33 43.75 -16.58 -24.40
CA PHE A 33 42.58 -16.79 -25.25
C PHE A 33 41.31 -16.83 -24.41
N TRP A 34 40.74 -15.65 -24.21
CA TRP A 34 39.51 -15.45 -23.47
C TRP A 34 38.64 -14.36 -24.11
N THR A 35 37.38 -14.31 -23.68
CA THR A 35 36.38 -13.35 -24.14
C THR A 35 35.56 -12.88 -22.94
N GLY A 36 35.35 -11.57 -22.88
CA GLY A 36 34.47 -10.93 -21.91
C GLY A 36 33.18 -10.47 -22.58
N TYR A 37 32.03 -10.81 -22.00
CA TYR A 37 30.73 -10.28 -22.35
C TYR A 37 30.24 -9.41 -21.18
N CYS A 38 29.96 -8.14 -21.44
CA CYS A 38 29.37 -7.22 -20.47
C CYS A 38 28.06 -6.68 -21.02
N LEU A 39 26.96 -6.97 -20.33
CA LEU A 39 25.62 -6.51 -20.66
C LEU A 39 25.19 -5.55 -19.55
N VAL A 40 24.94 -4.31 -19.93
CA VAL A 40 24.57 -3.25 -18.99
C VAL A 40 23.23 -2.68 -19.43
N ASP A 41 22.27 -2.67 -18.52
CA ASP A 41 21.03 -1.95 -18.74
C ASP A 41 21.29 -0.44 -18.57
N THR A 42 21.13 0.28 -19.66
CA THR A 42 21.32 1.73 -19.73
C THR A 42 20.04 2.45 -20.13
N TYR A 43 18.93 1.74 -20.35
CA TYR A 43 17.69 2.33 -20.86
C TYR A 43 16.79 2.80 -19.72
N TYR A 44 16.79 4.10 -19.48
CA TYR A 44 15.99 4.73 -18.43
C TYR A 44 14.81 5.52 -18.99
N GLY A 45 14.69 5.61 -20.32
CA GLY A 45 13.52 6.17 -21.02
C GLY A 45 13.64 7.65 -21.36
N SER A 46 14.80 8.25 -21.10
CA SER A 46 15.22 9.57 -21.62
C SER A 46 15.87 9.47 -23.00
N GLU A 47 16.33 8.28 -23.38
CA GLU A 47 17.10 8.05 -24.59
C GLU A 47 16.16 7.65 -25.74
N GLU A 48 16.06 8.51 -26.76
CA GLU A 48 15.18 8.28 -27.91
C GLU A 48 15.81 7.38 -28.98
N GLU A 49 17.14 7.38 -29.12
CA GLU A 49 17.88 6.62 -30.13
C GLU A 49 19.05 5.81 -29.54
N TRP A 50 19.41 4.72 -30.23
CA TRP A 50 20.58 3.90 -29.87
C TRP A 50 21.90 4.67 -30.05
N SER A 51 21.94 5.67 -30.95
CA SER A 51 23.09 6.52 -31.26
C SER A 51 23.54 7.32 -30.04
N THR A 52 22.61 7.80 -29.21
CA THR A 52 22.88 8.55 -27.98
C THR A 52 23.67 7.74 -26.94
N TYR A 53 23.69 6.41 -27.05
CA TYR A 53 24.51 5.53 -26.19
C TYR A 53 25.97 5.40 -26.64
N PHE A 54 26.24 5.65 -27.92
CA PHE A 54 27.58 5.60 -28.50
C PHE A 54 28.14 7.00 -28.77
N GLU A 55 27.39 8.06 -28.43
CA GLU A 55 27.89 9.43 -28.43
C GLU A 55 28.90 9.60 -27.28
N GLY A 56 30.18 9.36 -27.56
CA GLY A 56 31.24 9.42 -26.57
C GLY A 56 32.62 9.12 -27.15
N ASP A 57 33.62 9.07 -26.26
CA ASP A 57 34.99 8.71 -26.61
C ASP A 57 35.09 7.19 -26.89
N ASP A 58 35.20 6.83 -28.18
CA ASP A 58 35.42 5.46 -28.65
C ASP A 58 36.65 4.76 -28.05
N SER A 59 37.54 5.52 -27.37
CA SER A 59 38.72 4.96 -26.73
C SER A 59 38.48 4.44 -25.31
N SER A 60 37.28 4.61 -24.76
CA SER A 60 36.92 4.23 -23.38
C SER A 60 36.37 2.81 -23.29
N GLU A 61 36.79 2.05 -22.27
CA GLU A 61 36.37 0.65 -22.02
C GLU A 61 34.95 0.61 -21.42
N PRO A 62 33.94 0.14 -22.16
CA PRO A 62 32.55 0.19 -21.71
C PRO A 62 32.29 -0.68 -20.49
N ALA A 63 32.94 -1.84 -20.35
CA ALA A 63 32.69 -2.72 -19.21
C ALA A 63 33.04 -2.06 -17.87
N THR A 64 34.04 -1.16 -17.86
CA THR A 64 34.43 -0.40 -16.66
C THR A 64 33.62 0.87 -16.42
N GLY A 65 32.62 1.16 -17.27
CA GLY A 65 31.88 2.42 -17.26
C GLY A 65 32.71 3.60 -17.76
N GLY A 66 33.67 3.35 -18.66
CA GLY A 66 34.57 4.36 -19.23
C GLY A 66 35.73 4.76 -18.31
N ALA A 67 35.94 4.08 -17.20
CA ALA A 67 37.02 4.40 -16.25
C ALA A 67 38.42 3.95 -16.73
N SER A 68 38.49 3.06 -17.72
CA SER A 68 39.74 2.59 -18.34
C SER A 68 39.69 2.85 -19.84
N THR A 69 40.84 2.89 -20.50
CA THR A 69 40.93 3.07 -21.96
C THR A 69 41.29 1.77 -22.66
N LEU A 70 40.72 1.58 -23.86
CA LEU A 70 41.03 0.48 -24.76
C LEU A 70 42.47 0.52 -25.27
N GLN A 71 43.18 1.65 -25.17
CA GLN A 71 44.60 1.75 -25.55
C GLN A 71 45.52 0.97 -24.61
N TYR A 72 45.11 0.76 -23.36
CA TYR A 72 45.88 0.03 -22.35
C TYR A 72 45.04 -1.13 -21.78
N PRO A 73 44.76 -2.17 -22.59
CA PRO A 73 43.86 -3.24 -22.20
C PRO A 73 44.45 -4.09 -21.08
N ILE A 74 43.58 -4.57 -20.19
CA ILE A 74 43.94 -5.54 -19.15
C ILE A 74 43.91 -6.91 -19.79
N TRP A 75 45.09 -7.52 -19.97
CA TRP A 75 45.23 -8.79 -20.68
C TRP A 75 44.86 -10.02 -19.85
N ASN A 76 45.06 -9.98 -18.54
CA ASN A 76 44.75 -11.12 -17.70
C ASN A 76 43.23 -11.17 -17.42
N PRO A 77 42.52 -12.27 -17.71
CA PRO A 77 41.07 -12.35 -17.56
C PRO A 77 40.60 -12.20 -16.12
N ARG A 78 41.39 -12.69 -15.16
CA ARG A 78 41.06 -12.61 -13.73
C ARG A 78 41.24 -11.18 -13.22
N GLU A 79 42.32 -10.52 -13.65
CA GLU A 79 42.50 -9.08 -13.38
C GLU A 79 41.38 -8.25 -14.00
N TYR A 80 41.02 -8.52 -15.26
CA TYR A 80 39.95 -7.82 -15.95
C TYR A 80 38.62 -7.97 -15.22
N PHE A 81 38.27 -9.20 -14.81
CA PHE A 81 37.08 -9.45 -14.01
C PHE A 81 37.07 -8.65 -12.70
N LEU A 82 38.18 -8.68 -11.95
CA LEU A 82 38.30 -7.93 -10.68
C LEU A 82 38.22 -6.42 -10.88
N ALA A 83 38.86 -5.90 -11.92
CA ALA A 83 38.84 -4.47 -12.25
C ALA A 83 37.43 -4.01 -12.60
N VAL A 84 36.72 -4.74 -13.46
CA VAL A 84 35.33 -4.44 -13.82
C VAL A 84 34.42 -4.54 -12.60
N LEU A 85 34.56 -5.60 -11.80
CA LEU A 85 33.76 -5.79 -10.58
C LEU A 85 33.96 -4.65 -9.58
N ALA A 86 35.21 -4.23 -9.34
CA ALA A 86 35.53 -3.11 -8.46
C ALA A 86 34.90 -1.80 -8.96
N ARG A 87 35.01 -1.51 -10.25
CA ARG A 87 34.44 -0.29 -10.85
C ARG A 87 32.91 -0.29 -10.79
N ARG A 88 32.27 -1.40 -11.14
CA ARG A 88 30.81 -1.50 -11.16
C ARG A 88 30.20 -1.56 -9.77
N MET A 89 30.88 -2.16 -8.79
CA MET A 89 30.45 -2.08 -7.40
C MET A 89 30.54 -0.66 -6.85
N ALA A 90 31.59 0.08 -7.20
CA ALA A 90 31.72 1.49 -6.82
C ALA A 90 30.60 2.35 -7.43
N GLN A 91 30.32 2.16 -8.72
CA GLN A 91 29.21 2.83 -9.40
C GLN A 91 27.86 2.51 -8.73
N ALA A 92 27.55 1.23 -8.55
CA ALA A 92 26.29 0.81 -7.94
C ALA A 92 26.14 1.38 -6.52
N THR A 93 27.23 1.40 -5.74
CA THR A 93 27.23 1.96 -4.38
C THR A 93 26.95 3.45 -4.37
N LEU A 94 27.55 4.20 -5.30
CA LEU A 94 27.27 5.63 -5.46
C LEU A 94 25.80 5.89 -5.79
N GLU A 95 25.24 5.16 -6.76
CA GLU A 95 23.84 5.30 -7.17
C GLU A 95 22.87 4.94 -6.02
N TRP A 96 23.16 3.86 -5.29
CA TRP A 96 22.41 3.50 -4.09
C TRP A 96 22.50 4.57 -3.00
N ARG A 97 23.68 5.14 -2.77
CA ARG A 97 23.84 6.23 -1.80
C ARG A 97 22.98 7.43 -2.17
N VAL A 98 23.00 7.85 -3.43
CA VAL A 98 22.18 8.97 -3.92
C VAL A 98 20.70 8.69 -3.70
N LEU A 99 20.23 7.51 -4.14
CA LEU A 99 18.83 7.11 -4.00
C LEU A 99 18.39 7.04 -2.53
N VAL A 100 19.17 6.37 -1.67
CA VAL A 100 18.83 6.21 -0.26
C VAL A 100 18.88 7.53 0.49
N THR A 101 19.84 8.40 0.18
CA THR A 101 19.92 9.73 0.79
C THR A 101 18.72 10.58 0.39
N ALA A 102 18.42 10.68 -0.90
CA ALA A 102 17.25 11.44 -1.37
C ALA A 102 15.94 10.92 -0.77
N PHE A 103 15.78 9.60 -0.68
CA PHE A 103 14.57 9.02 -0.08
C PHE A 103 14.53 9.19 1.44
N LYS A 104 15.68 9.11 2.13
CA LYS A 104 15.79 9.35 3.56
C LYS A 104 15.37 10.76 3.92
N GLU A 105 15.85 11.76 3.20
CA GLU A 105 15.49 13.14 3.50
C GLU A 105 13.97 13.38 3.32
N ARG A 106 13.37 12.81 2.26
CA ARG A 106 11.90 12.84 2.07
C ARG A 106 11.12 12.17 3.20
N MET A 107 11.68 11.10 3.77
CA MET A 107 11.10 10.43 4.92
C MET A 107 11.18 11.32 6.17
N GLU A 108 12.29 12.01 6.38
CA GLU A 108 12.49 12.95 7.49
C GLU A 108 11.53 14.15 7.37
N ASP A 109 11.38 14.72 6.17
CA ASP A 109 10.42 15.80 5.89
C ASP A 109 8.98 15.35 6.21
N TYR A 110 8.62 14.11 5.86
CA TYR A 110 7.32 13.53 6.19
C TYR A 110 7.14 13.26 7.68
N GLU A 111 8.18 12.79 8.36
CA GLU A 111 8.17 12.57 9.81
C GLU A 111 7.83 13.87 10.55
N ASP A 112 8.47 14.98 10.17
CA ASP A 112 8.26 16.30 10.77
C ASP A 112 6.81 16.82 10.54
N ASP A 113 6.27 16.69 9.33
CA ASP A 113 4.86 17.09 9.03
C ASP A 113 3.84 16.15 9.69
N SER A 114 4.15 14.86 9.78
CA SER A 114 3.24 13.85 10.34
C SER A 114 3.01 14.05 11.84
N LEU A 115 3.94 14.66 12.58
CA LEU A 115 3.76 14.97 14.00
C LEU A 115 2.58 15.93 14.26
N LEU A 116 2.17 16.71 13.24
CA LEU A 116 1.12 17.72 13.39
C LEU A 116 -0.31 17.18 13.20
N ALA A 117 -0.50 16.01 12.59
CA ALA A 117 -1.83 15.44 12.38
C ALA A 117 -1.90 13.94 12.69
N PHE A 118 -2.62 13.63 13.77
CA PHE A 118 -2.71 12.31 14.39
C PHE A 118 -3.71 11.36 13.73
N VAL A 119 -4.53 11.86 12.81
CA VAL A 119 -5.63 11.11 12.18
C VAL A 119 -5.58 11.33 10.68
N ASP A 120 -5.89 10.28 9.92
CA ASP A 120 -5.97 10.38 8.47
C ASP A 120 -7.17 11.21 8.00
N ASP A 121 -7.09 11.70 6.76
CA ASP A 121 -8.19 12.36 6.09
C ASP A 121 -9.23 11.33 5.59
N THR A 122 -10.41 11.80 5.17
CA THR A 122 -11.47 10.92 4.63
C THR A 122 -11.05 10.16 3.37
N SER A 123 -10.01 10.63 2.68
CA SER A 123 -9.44 10.01 1.47
C SER A 123 -8.35 8.97 1.75
N LEU A 124 -7.96 8.78 3.01
CA LEU A 124 -6.88 7.91 3.46
C LEU A 124 -5.53 8.21 2.79
N THR A 125 -5.29 9.49 2.52
CA THR A 125 -4.13 9.97 1.76
C THR A 125 -2.84 9.63 2.49
N ARG A 126 -2.78 9.83 3.80
CA ARG A 126 -1.56 9.56 4.60
C ARG A 126 -1.29 8.07 4.71
N THR A 127 -2.33 7.27 4.93
CA THR A 127 -2.20 5.80 4.93
C THR A 127 -1.68 5.28 3.58
N LYS A 128 -2.18 5.82 2.46
CA LYS A 128 -1.69 5.46 1.11
C LYS A 128 -0.22 5.84 0.93
N GLN A 129 0.18 7.04 1.32
CA GLN A 129 1.57 7.50 1.23
C GLN A 129 2.51 6.63 2.07
N LEU A 130 2.15 6.35 3.32
CA LEU A 130 2.89 5.44 4.21
C LEU A 130 3.01 4.03 3.62
N MET A 131 1.93 3.49 3.05
CA MET A 131 1.95 2.18 2.40
C MET A 131 2.93 2.15 1.22
N LEU A 132 2.90 3.19 0.37
CA LEU A 132 3.82 3.31 -0.76
C LEU A 132 5.27 3.47 -0.30
N ALA A 133 5.53 4.28 0.72
CA ALA A 133 6.84 4.44 1.33
C ALA A 133 7.36 3.11 1.88
N VAL A 134 6.60 2.45 2.77
CA VAL A 134 6.94 1.14 3.35
C VAL A 134 7.24 0.10 2.26
N SER A 135 6.40 0.02 1.23
CA SER A 135 6.61 -0.94 0.13
C SER A 135 7.90 -0.65 -0.66
N SER A 136 8.25 0.62 -0.83
CA SER A 136 9.46 1.04 -1.54
C SER A 136 10.71 0.79 -0.69
N ILE A 137 10.68 1.12 0.61
CA ILE A 137 11.77 0.84 1.55
C ILE A 137 12.06 -0.67 1.58
N ARG A 138 11.02 -1.51 1.71
CA ARG A 138 11.18 -2.98 1.69
C ARG A 138 11.88 -3.44 0.42
N ARG A 139 11.43 -2.96 -0.74
CA ARG A 139 12.02 -3.34 -2.03
C ARG A 139 13.49 -2.93 -2.14
N PHE A 140 13.86 -1.74 -1.70
CA PHE A 140 15.25 -1.28 -1.70
C PHE A 140 16.11 -2.10 -0.74
N ARG A 141 15.64 -2.28 0.50
CA ARG A 141 16.31 -3.10 1.52
C ARG A 141 16.54 -4.53 1.01
N ASP A 142 15.50 -5.18 0.49
CA ASP A 142 15.59 -6.57 0.03
C ASP A 142 16.46 -6.72 -1.23
N SER A 143 16.55 -5.67 -2.06
CA SER A 143 17.51 -5.63 -3.17
C SER A 143 18.95 -5.57 -2.67
N LEU A 144 19.25 -4.62 -1.77
CA LEU A 144 20.58 -4.51 -1.16
C LEU A 144 20.99 -5.77 -0.40
N ALA A 145 20.07 -6.38 0.36
CA ALA A 145 20.32 -7.62 1.08
C ALA A 145 20.75 -8.75 0.15
N ARG A 146 20.12 -8.87 -1.02
CA ARG A 146 20.49 -9.86 -2.04
C ARG A 146 21.88 -9.61 -2.61
N THR A 147 22.21 -8.36 -2.94
CA THR A 147 23.55 -7.99 -3.44
C THR A 147 24.63 -8.26 -2.39
N ILE A 148 24.39 -7.88 -1.13
CA ILE A 148 25.30 -8.12 -0.01
C ILE A 148 25.51 -9.61 0.21
N SER A 149 24.43 -10.40 0.26
CA SER A 149 24.50 -11.84 0.46
C SER A 149 25.23 -12.55 -0.69
N ALA A 150 25.03 -12.09 -1.93
CA ALA A 150 25.73 -12.62 -3.09
C ALA A 150 27.24 -12.36 -2.99
N TRP A 151 27.65 -11.15 -2.59
CA TRP A 151 29.05 -10.86 -2.34
C TRP A 151 29.62 -11.67 -1.19
N ASP A 152 28.95 -11.75 -0.04
CA ASP A 152 29.46 -12.50 1.12
C ASP A 152 29.68 -13.98 0.75
N THR A 153 28.78 -14.57 -0.07
CA THR A 153 28.94 -15.94 -0.60
C THR A 153 30.15 -16.04 -1.54
N PHE A 154 30.26 -15.11 -2.50
CA PHE A 154 31.36 -15.08 -3.47
C PHE A 154 32.72 -14.87 -2.80
N GLY A 155 32.81 -13.89 -1.90
CA GLY A 155 34.02 -13.52 -1.18
C GLY A 155 34.54 -14.62 -0.25
N GLN A 156 33.65 -15.42 0.35
CA GLN A 156 34.05 -16.54 1.20
C GLN A 156 34.49 -17.78 0.41
N GLN A 157 33.83 -18.07 -0.72
CA GLN A 157 33.99 -19.37 -1.38
C GLN A 157 34.80 -19.34 -2.68
N LYS A 158 34.79 -18.22 -3.40
CA LYS A 158 35.27 -18.15 -4.79
C LYS A 158 36.47 -17.24 -5.00
N ILE A 159 36.74 -16.33 -4.06
CA ILE A 159 37.84 -15.37 -4.19
C ILE A 159 39.22 -16.04 -4.28
N LEU A 160 39.39 -17.19 -3.63
CA LEU A 160 40.61 -18.00 -3.69
C LEU A 160 40.97 -18.44 -5.11
N HIS A 161 39.98 -18.61 -6.00
CA HIS A 161 40.22 -18.95 -7.39
C HIS A 161 40.74 -17.77 -8.23
N LEU A 162 40.66 -16.56 -7.69
CA LEU A 162 41.16 -15.33 -8.30
C LEU A 162 42.51 -14.91 -7.71
N GLU A 163 43.20 -15.76 -6.97
CA GLU A 163 44.56 -15.45 -6.49
C GLU A 163 45.59 -15.53 -7.63
N THR A 164 46.56 -14.61 -7.61
CA THR A 164 47.67 -14.58 -8.57
C THR A 164 48.97 -15.08 -7.95
N THR A 165 49.67 -15.96 -8.65
CA THR A 165 51.04 -16.40 -8.31
C THR A 165 52.12 -15.41 -8.78
N GLY A 166 51.71 -14.29 -9.39
CA GLY A 166 52.60 -13.30 -9.99
C GLY A 166 53.43 -12.50 -8.97
N SER A 167 54.01 -11.40 -9.46
CA SER A 167 54.87 -10.50 -8.68
C SER A 167 54.12 -9.88 -7.49
N HIS A 168 54.87 -9.41 -6.50
CA HIS A 168 54.30 -8.72 -5.34
C HIS A 168 53.45 -7.51 -5.75
N ALA A 169 53.91 -6.74 -6.74
CA ALA A 169 53.17 -5.58 -7.27
C ALA A 169 51.82 -5.99 -7.89
N LEU A 170 51.76 -7.12 -8.60
CA LEU A 170 50.52 -7.61 -9.19
C LEU A 170 49.53 -8.08 -8.11
N ARG A 171 50.01 -8.80 -7.10
CA ARG A 171 49.18 -9.21 -5.95
C ARG A 171 48.61 -8.00 -5.21
N GLN A 172 49.43 -6.98 -4.98
CA GLN A 172 48.98 -5.75 -4.34
C GLN A 172 47.87 -5.07 -5.16
N LYS A 173 48.04 -4.95 -6.48
CA LYS A 173 47.02 -4.37 -7.36
C LYS A 173 45.70 -5.14 -7.33
N TRP A 174 45.74 -6.47 -7.28
CA TRP A 174 44.53 -7.30 -7.21
C TRP A 174 43.85 -7.18 -5.84
N GLU A 175 44.65 -7.10 -4.77
CA GLU A 175 44.12 -6.84 -3.43
C GLU A 175 43.46 -5.45 -3.35
N GLU A 176 44.00 -4.43 -4.03
CA GLU A 176 43.38 -3.11 -4.11
C GLU A 176 41.99 -3.16 -4.77
N TYR A 177 41.79 -3.98 -5.81
CA TYR A 177 40.46 -4.19 -6.40
C TYR A 177 39.50 -4.86 -5.42
N ILE A 178 39.96 -5.91 -4.74
CA ILE A 178 39.14 -6.64 -3.78
C ILE A 178 38.77 -5.73 -2.60
N GLU A 179 39.73 -4.98 -2.06
CA GLU A 179 39.51 -4.07 -0.94
C GLU A 179 38.57 -2.93 -1.32
N SER A 180 38.66 -2.42 -2.55
CA SER A 180 37.67 -1.49 -3.10
C SER A 180 36.26 -2.11 -3.08
N VAL A 181 36.10 -3.35 -3.52
CA VAL A 181 34.79 -4.03 -3.47
C VAL A 181 34.31 -4.22 -2.02
N ARG A 182 35.19 -4.64 -1.11
CA ARG A 182 34.85 -4.80 0.33
C ARG A 182 34.39 -3.49 0.95
N SER A 183 35.08 -2.39 0.67
CA SER A 183 34.71 -1.05 1.13
C SER A 183 33.31 -0.65 0.63
N ASN A 184 33.06 -0.82 -0.67
CA ASN A 184 31.75 -0.54 -1.27
C ASN A 184 30.63 -1.40 -0.66
N ILE A 185 30.88 -2.70 -0.43
CA ILE A 185 29.91 -3.59 0.23
C ILE A 185 29.65 -3.16 1.68
N SER A 186 30.67 -2.67 2.39
CA SER A 186 30.50 -2.12 3.74
C SER A 186 29.57 -0.89 3.72
N GLU A 187 29.73 -0.02 2.72
CA GLU A 187 28.82 1.11 2.50
C GLU A 187 27.39 0.63 2.20
N LEU A 188 27.21 -0.36 1.31
CA LEU A 188 25.89 -0.96 1.05
C LEU A 188 25.26 -1.58 2.32
N LYS A 189 26.06 -2.22 3.19
CA LYS A 189 25.60 -2.72 4.49
C LYS A 189 25.12 -1.57 5.39
N SER A 190 25.81 -0.42 5.38
CA SER A 190 25.37 0.76 6.12
C SER A 190 24.03 1.32 5.59
N LEU A 191 23.87 1.40 4.26
CA LEU A 191 22.62 1.85 3.63
C LEU A 191 21.46 0.88 3.92
N HIS A 192 21.72 -0.43 3.88
CA HIS A 192 20.75 -1.46 4.26
C HIS A 192 20.29 -1.30 5.72
N LEU A 193 21.20 -0.98 6.64
CA LEU A 193 20.86 -0.72 8.04
C LEU A 193 19.97 0.51 8.18
N ILE A 194 20.30 1.61 7.50
CA ILE A 194 19.49 2.84 7.49
C ILE A 194 18.07 2.54 6.99
N LEU A 195 17.92 1.83 5.87
CA LEU A 195 16.62 1.45 5.34
C LEU A 195 15.85 0.53 6.29
N SER A 196 16.54 -0.37 7.00
CA SER A 196 15.90 -1.24 7.99
C SER A 196 15.35 -0.45 9.17
N GLN A 197 16.12 0.51 9.70
CA GLN A 197 15.67 1.39 10.77
C GLN A 197 14.47 2.25 10.34
N LYS A 198 14.54 2.87 9.15
CA LYS A 198 13.43 3.67 8.61
C LYS A 198 12.20 2.83 8.32
N LEU A 199 12.37 1.58 7.89
CA LEU A 199 11.24 0.67 7.69
C LEU A 199 10.48 0.40 8.99
N ASP A 200 11.19 0.12 10.08
CA ASP A 200 10.57 -0.15 11.38
C ASP A 200 9.81 1.07 11.89
N LEU A 201 10.41 2.25 11.77
CA LEU A 201 9.76 3.53 12.09
C LEU A 201 8.48 3.73 11.28
N PHE A 202 8.55 3.61 9.96
CA PHE A 202 7.40 3.83 9.07
C PHE A 202 6.30 2.77 9.27
N ASN A 203 6.65 1.52 9.60
CA ASN A 203 5.65 0.53 10.00
C ASN A 203 4.94 0.96 11.28
N SER A 204 5.69 1.41 12.30
CA SER A 204 5.09 1.90 13.54
C SER A 204 4.19 3.11 13.33
N MET A 205 4.59 4.07 12.47
CA MET A 205 3.77 5.23 12.12
C MET A 205 2.48 4.81 11.42
N ARG A 206 2.57 3.91 10.43
CA ARG A 206 1.41 3.36 9.73
C ARG A 206 0.44 2.70 10.70
N ASP A 207 0.95 1.83 11.56
CA ASP A 207 0.11 1.08 12.49
C ASP A 207 -0.53 2.01 13.53
N GLY A 208 0.22 3.01 14.02
CA GLY A 208 -0.31 4.08 14.88
C GLY A 208 -1.42 4.88 14.22
N LEU A 209 -1.25 5.30 12.96
CA LEU A 209 -2.23 6.07 12.20
C LEU A 209 -3.52 5.26 11.93
N VAL A 210 -3.38 4.00 11.52
CA VAL A 210 -4.53 3.11 11.27
C VAL A 210 -5.31 2.89 12.56
N ASN A 211 -4.61 2.61 13.67
CA ASN A 211 -5.24 2.43 14.97
C ASN A 211 -5.95 3.71 15.43
N ALA A 212 -5.31 4.87 15.37
CA ALA A 212 -5.91 6.15 15.72
C ALA A 212 -7.15 6.48 14.87
N SER A 213 -7.09 6.21 13.57
CA SER A 213 -8.21 6.44 12.65
C SER A 213 -9.39 5.52 12.96
N SER A 214 -9.14 4.24 13.26
CA SER A 214 -10.19 3.29 13.66
C SER A 214 -10.87 3.66 15.00
N LEU A 215 -10.09 4.19 15.95
CA LEU A 215 -10.62 4.67 17.23
C LEU A 215 -11.50 5.91 17.05
N LYS A 216 -11.08 6.84 16.20
CA LYS A 216 -11.90 8.02 15.86
C LYS A 216 -13.20 7.60 15.18
N GLU A 217 -13.13 6.72 14.18
CA GLU A 217 -14.32 6.22 13.49
C GLU A 217 -15.29 5.52 14.45
N SER A 218 -14.76 4.73 15.38
CA SER A 218 -15.56 4.08 16.43
C SER A 218 -16.21 5.09 17.38
N ALA A 219 -15.48 6.15 17.77
CA ALA A 219 -16.02 7.22 18.61
C ALA A 219 -17.11 8.03 17.88
N ASP A 220 -16.90 8.36 16.61
CA ASP A 220 -17.86 9.06 15.77
C ASP A 220 -19.12 8.20 15.54
N SER A 221 -18.98 6.89 15.30
CA SER A 221 -20.09 5.94 15.21
C SER A 221 -20.89 5.84 16.51
N THR A 222 -20.20 5.83 17.66
CA THR A 222 -20.85 5.83 18.98
C THR A 222 -21.66 7.11 19.19
N ARG A 223 -21.11 8.26 18.81
CA ARG A 223 -21.80 9.55 18.90
C ARG A 223 -23.02 9.59 17.98
N GLN A 224 -22.90 9.10 16.75
CA GLN A 224 -24.04 8.95 15.83
C GLN A 224 -25.12 8.02 16.40
N GLY A 225 -24.74 6.94 17.07
CA GLY A 225 -25.68 6.04 17.74
C GLY A 225 -26.49 6.75 18.84
N VAL A 226 -25.84 7.65 19.60
CA VAL A 226 -26.52 8.50 20.58
C VAL A 226 -27.50 9.47 19.90
N ASP A 227 -27.08 10.14 18.82
CA ASP A 227 -27.92 11.08 18.08
C ASP A 227 -29.16 10.40 17.47
N ILE A 228 -28.98 9.20 16.91
CA ILE A 228 -30.08 8.35 16.41
C ILE A 228 -31.04 7.98 17.56
N GLY A 229 -30.49 7.65 18.73
CA GLY A 229 -31.29 7.38 19.93
C GLY A 229 -32.16 8.56 20.34
N ILE A 230 -31.63 9.79 20.30
CA ILE A 230 -32.37 11.02 20.62
C ILE A 230 -33.46 11.28 19.58
N LEU A 231 -33.12 11.20 18.29
CA LEU A 231 -34.08 11.39 17.20
C LEU A 231 -35.24 10.39 17.31
N THR A 232 -34.93 9.12 17.57
CA THR A 232 -35.93 8.06 17.72
C THR A 232 -36.87 8.37 18.89
N ARG A 233 -36.35 8.83 20.04
CA ARG A 233 -37.19 9.24 21.18
C ARG A 233 -38.14 10.39 20.80
N MET A 234 -37.64 11.39 20.07
CA MET A 234 -38.49 12.50 19.58
C MET A 234 -39.57 12.01 18.61
N THR A 235 -39.24 11.14 17.66
CA THR A 235 -40.20 10.57 16.71
C THR A 235 -41.26 9.70 17.40
N VAL A 236 -40.86 8.85 18.35
CA VAL A 236 -41.78 8.01 19.13
C VAL A 236 -42.77 8.86 19.94
N LEU A 237 -42.35 10.03 20.44
CA LEU A 237 -43.24 10.96 21.14
C LEU A 237 -44.19 11.70 20.18
N TYR A 238 -43.71 12.08 19.00
CA TYR A 238 -44.49 12.89 18.06
C TYR A 238 -45.48 12.09 17.21
N LEU A 239 -45.18 10.82 16.91
CA LEU A 239 -46.00 9.98 16.04
C LEU A 239 -47.45 9.76 16.57
N PRO A 240 -47.66 9.45 17.87
CA PRO A 240 -49.00 9.38 18.47
C PRO A 240 -49.77 10.69 18.40
N LEU A 241 -49.07 11.79 18.70
CA LEU A 241 -49.62 13.13 18.72
C LEU A 241 -50.08 13.54 17.31
N SER A 242 -49.23 13.29 16.30
CA SER A 242 -49.54 13.55 14.90
C SER A 242 -50.69 12.68 14.39
N LEU A 243 -50.75 11.40 14.76
CA LEU A 243 -51.84 10.50 14.37
C LEU A 243 -53.17 10.94 14.98
N ALA A 244 -53.18 11.27 16.27
CA ALA A 244 -54.37 11.82 16.92
C ALA A 244 -54.81 13.13 16.25
N THR A 245 -53.88 14.07 16.05
CA THR A 245 -54.17 15.36 15.41
C THR A 245 -54.73 15.17 13.99
N SER A 246 -54.17 14.23 13.22
CA SER A 246 -54.65 13.89 11.88
C SER A 246 -56.05 13.27 11.88
N ALA A 247 -56.33 12.32 12.77
CA ALA A 247 -57.63 11.64 12.86
C ALA A 247 -58.77 12.63 13.15
N PHE A 248 -58.53 13.63 14.00
CA PHE A 248 -59.52 14.66 14.33
C PHE A 248 -59.53 15.83 13.34
N SER A 249 -58.53 15.96 12.46
CA SER A 249 -58.53 16.93 11.35
C SER A 249 -59.34 16.46 10.14
N ILE A 250 -59.74 15.18 10.09
CA ILE A 250 -60.62 14.67 9.04
C ILE A 250 -62.02 15.25 9.28
N ALA A 251 -62.58 15.92 8.27
CA ALA A 251 -63.88 16.61 8.30
C ALA A 251 -65.12 15.70 8.48
N MET A 252 -64.93 14.48 9.00
CA MET A 252 -65.93 13.44 9.21
C MET A 252 -66.25 13.24 10.70
N VAL A 253 -65.71 14.09 11.59
CA VAL A 253 -66.09 14.14 13.00
C VAL A 253 -67.36 14.99 13.12
N SER A 254 -68.44 14.40 13.65
CA SER A 254 -69.70 15.10 13.93
C SER A 254 -69.45 16.27 14.89
N ASP A 255 -70.10 17.41 14.67
CA ASP A 255 -69.96 18.65 15.47
C ASP A 255 -70.31 18.48 16.97
N ASP A 256 -70.88 17.33 17.37
CA ASP A 256 -71.27 16.99 18.74
C ASP A 256 -70.16 16.30 19.58
N VAL A 257 -68.94 16.13 19.06
CA VAL A 257 -67.87 15.47 19.82
C VAL A 257 -67.19 16.44 20.80
N SER A 258 -67.35 16.18 22.09
CA SER A 258 -66.71 16.96 23.16
C SER A 258 -65.18 16.85 23.14
N TRP A 259 -64.48 17.98 23.30
CA TRP A 259 -63.01 18.08 23.41
C TRP A 259 -62.36 17.14 24.45
N ILE A 260 -63.14 16.62 25.39
CA ILE A 260 -62.68 15.65 26.39
C ILE A 260 -62.30 14.31 25.72
N TRP A 261 -63.05 13.86 24.71
CA TRP A 261 -62.75 12.63 23.98
C TRP A 261 -61.44 12.72 23.17
N TYR A 262 -61.14 13.90 22.65
CA TYR A 262 -59.85 14.19 22.02
C TYR A 262 -58.68 13.98 22.99
N GLY A 263 -58.80 14.51 24.21
CA GLY A 263 -57.79 14.31 25.26
C GLY A 263 -57.60 12.84 25.65
N VAL A 264 -58.70 12.08 25.79
CA VAL A 264 -58.65 10.64 26.11
C VAL A 264 -57.97 9.84 25.00
N VAL A 265 -58.29 10.13 23.74
CA VAL A 265 -57.66 9.44 22.59
C VAL A 265 -56.17 9.75 22.53
N ILE A 266 -55.75 10.99 22.70
CA ILE A 266 -54.31 11.35 22.76
C ILE A 266 -53.59 10.60 23.89
N VAL A 267 -54.15 10.62 25.09
CA VAL A 267 -53.53 9.97 26.27
C VAL A 267 -53.45 8.46 26.05
N SER A 268 -54.49 7.82 25.49
CA SER A 268 -54.47 6.38 25.20
C SER A 268 -53.45 5.99 24.14
N ILE A 269 -53.38 6.72 23.02
CA ILE A 269 -52.44 6.43 21.92
C ILE A 269 -51.01 6.69 22.39
N THR A 270 -50.75 7.80 23.10
CA THR A 270 -49.41 8.09 23.66
C THR A 270 -48.95 7.04 24.66
N LEU A 271 -49.81 6.60 25.59
CA LEU A 271 -49.51 5.50 26.53
C LEU A 271 -49.25 4.18 25.80
N LEU A 272 -50.04 3.85 24.78
CA LEU A 272 -49.86 2.64 23.99
C LEU A 272 -48.51 2.64 23.26
N THR A 273 -48.12 3.78 22.67
CA THR A 273 -46.86 3.91 21.96
C THR A 273 -45.65 3.94 22.89
N LEU A 274 -45.75 4.57 24.06
CA LEU A 274 -44.72 4.50 25.10
C LEU A 274 -44.57 3.08 25.66
N PHE A 275 -45.68 2.37 25.87
CA PHE A 275 -45.65 0.97 26.31
C PHE A 275 -45.00 0.05 25.28
N ALA A 276 -45.31 0.23 23.99
CA ALA A 276 -44.68 -0.49 22.89
C ALA A 276 -43.18 -0.17 22.74
N ALA A 277 -42.79 1.10 22.93
CA ALA A 277 -41.39 1.52 22.88
C ALA A 277 -40.56 1.02 24.07
N ALA A 278 -41.15 0.94 25.28
CA ALA A 278 -40.49 0.43 26.47
C ALA A 278 -40.31 -1.10 26.46
N ASN A 279 -41.15 -1.82 25.70
CA ASN A 279 -41.14 -3.27 25.59
C ASN A 279 -40.92 -3.73 24.14
N PRO A 280 -39.69 -3.64 23.60
CA PRO A 280 -39.41 -4.06 22.21
C PRO A 280 -39.76 -5.53 21.93
N ARG A 281 -39.72 -6.41 22.94
CA ARG A 281 -40.17 -7.82 22.83
C ARG A 281 -41.69 -7.97 22.63
N ALA A 282 -42.50 -6.97 23.00
CA ALA A 282 -43.95 -6.99 22.77
C ALA A 282 -44.29 -6.62 21.31
N LEU A 283 -43.46 -5.82 20.65
CA LEU A 283 -43.58 -5.53 19.22
C LEU A 283 -43.30 -6.78 18.37
N ASP A 284 -42.33 -7.60 18.78
CA ASP A 284 -42.11 -8.90 18.13
C ASP A 284 -43.38 -9.76 18.14
N PHE A 285 -44.17 -9.77 19.23
CA PHE A 285 -45.42 -10.53 19.32
C PHE A 285 -46.53 -10.01 18.39
N ILE A 286 -46.59 -8.69 18.16
CA ILE A 286 -47.56 -8.05 17.26
C ILE A 286 -47.19 -8.33 15.79
N PHE A 287 -45.89 -8.31 15.44
CA PHE A 287 -45.42 -8.68 14.11
C PHE A 287 -45.35 -10.21 13.89
N TYR A 288 -45.36 -11.00 14.96
CA TYR A 288 -45.56 -12.47 14.96
C TYR A 288 -47.01 -12.91 15.14
N LEU A 289 -48.00 -12.01 15.07
CA LEU A 289 -49.40 -12.42 14.96
C LEU A 289 -49.51 -13.29 13.68
N PRO A 290 -49.91 -14.57 13.78
CA PRO A 290 -49.66 -15.52 12.72
C PRO A 290 -50.33 -15.06 11.44
N ARG A 291 -49.55 -15.13 10.37
CA ARG A 291 -49.87 -15.00 8.94
C ARG A 291 -50.91 -16.05 8.47
N ASN A 292 -51.91 -16.36 9.29
CA ASN A 292 -52.95 -17.37 9.05
C ASN A 292 -54.16 -16.83 8.29
N ILE A 293 -54.25 -15.50 8.08
CA ILE A 293 -55.32 -14.92 7.25
C ILE A 293 -54.95 -14.93 5.75
N GLN A 294 -53.66 -15.00 5.39
CA GLN A 294 -53.26 -15.17 3.97
C GLN A 294 -53.41 -16.63 3.46
N GLN A 295 -53.28 -17.66 4.31
CA GLN A 295 -53.45 -19.05 3.87
C GLN A 295 -54.92 -19.46 3.66
N GLY A 296 -55.87 -18.81 4.33
CA GLY A 296 -57.30 -19.06 4.15
C GLY A 296 -57.80 -18.64 2.76
N THR A 297 -57.33 -17.51 2.25
CA THR A 297 -57.69 -17.04 0.90
C THR A 297 -57.04 -17.89 -0.19
N THR A 298 -55.80 -18.36 -0.01
CA THR A 298 -55.15 -19.23 -1.00
C THR A 298 -55.82 -20.60 -1.11
N LYS A 299 -56.30 -21.18 0.01
CA LYS A 299 -57.04 -22.46 -0.01
C LYS A 299 -58.44 -22.32 -0.62
N MET A 300 -59.12 -21.19 -0.40
CA MET A 300 -60.43 -20.93 -1.02
C MET A 300 -60.31 -20.72 -2.54
N PHE A 301 -59.27 -20.01 -3.00
CA PHE A 301 -58.98 -19.84 -4.43
C PHE A 301 -58.53 -21.15 -5.10
N ALA A 302 -57.81 -22.03 -4.39
CA ALA A 302 -57.45 -23.36 -4.89
C ALA A 302 -58.68 -24.28 -5.02
N MET A 303 -59.59 -24.27 -4.04
CA MET A 303 -60.85 -25.04 -4.12
C MET A 303 -61.78 -24.53 -5.23
N LEU A 304 -61.87 -23.21 -5.46
CA LEU A 304 -62.65 -22.66 -6.57
C LEU A 304 -62.04 -22.98 -7.94
N ARG A 305 -60.71 -23.03 -8.05
CA ARG A 305 -60.01 -23.41 -9.29
C ARG A 305 -60.24 -24.88 -9.66
N ASP A 306 -60.27 -25.78 -8.67
CA ASP A 306 -60.45 -27.22 -8.92
C ASP A 306 -61.91 -27.57 -9.28
N LYS A 307 -62.87 -26.83 -8.70
CA LYS A 307 -64.31 -26.97 -9.02
C LYS A 307 -64.69 -26.48 -10.42
N TYR A 308 -63.89 -25.58 -11.02
CA TYR A 308 -64.08 -25.13 -12.40
C TYR A 308 -63.39 -26.04 -13.42
N ARG A 309 -62.36 -26.80 -13.04
CA ARG A 309 -61.62 -27.70 -13.94
C ARG A 309 -62.35 -29.02 -14.21
N THR A 310 -63.13 -29.51 -13.23
CA THR A 310 -63.93 -30.74 -13.37
C THR A 310 -65.22 -30.55 -14.17
N ARG A 311 -65.67 -29.31 -14.40
CA ARG A 311 -66.90 -29.00 -15.17
C ARG A 311 -66.70 -28.83 -16.68
N PHE A 312 -65.47 -28.91 -17.17
CA PHE A 312 -65.11 -28.75 -18.60
C PHE A 312 -64.54 -30.05 -19.21
N SER A 313 -64.71 -31.20 -18.55
CA SER A 313 -64.25 -32.51 -19.06
C SER A 313 -65.31 -33.62 -19.02
N SER A 314 -66.60 -33.26 -19.11
CA SER A 314 -67.68 -34.19 -19.47
C SER A 314 -68.53 -33.61 -20.59
#